data_AF-A0A1M4YWM6-F1
#
_entry.id   AF-A0A1M4YWM6-F1
#
_cell.length_a   1.000
_cell.length_b   1.000
_cell.length_c   1.000
_cell.angle_alpha   90.00
_cell.angle_beta   90.00
_cell.angle_gamma   90.00
#
_symmetry.space_group_name_H-M   'P 1'
#
loop_
_entity.id
_entity.type
_entity.pdbx_description
1 polymer ?
#
loop_
_entity_poly.entity_id
_entity_poly.type
_entity_poly.pdbx_seq_one_letter_code
_entity_poly.pdbx_strand_id
1 'polypeptide(L)' 'MHTNNCIKNLLGFKDVIITKVLDNVCYEIYLEMKKKPHTCPRCNSETRRVHDYRIQRVKHLPFFLK' A
#
# COMPACT_ATOMS: atom_id res chain seq x y z
N MET A 1 22.02 -4.57 -4.81
CA MET A 1 20.80 -4.92 -4.06
C MET A 1 20.22 -3.71 -3.32
N HIS A 2 19.74 -2.68 -4.06
CA HIS A 2 19.29 -1.41 -3.46
C HIS A 2 18.14 -0.80 -4.27
N THR A 3 16.96 -1.41 -4.24
CA THR A 3 15.82 -0.91 -5.04
C THR A 3 14.49 -0.82 -4.30
N ASN A 4 14.29 -1.50 -3.18
CA ASN A 4 12.99 -1.52 -2.50
C ASN A 4 12.69 -0.30 -1.62
N ASN A 5 13.70 0.37 -1.06
CA ASN A 5 13.47 1.49 -0.12
C ASN A 5 13.18 2.83 -0.83
N CYS A 6 13.74 3.04 -2.03
CA CYS A 6 13.62 4.32 -2.73
C CYS A 6 12.19 4.59 -3.21
N ILE A 7 11.49 3.56 -3.73
CA ILE A 7 10.13 3.69 -4.25
C ILE A 7 9.14 4.00 -3.12
N LYS A 8 9.32 3.39 -1.94
CA LYS A 8 8.48 3.67 -0.76
C LYS A 8 8.59 5.12 -0.31
N ASN A 9 9.81 5.65 -0.27
CA ASN A 9 10.07 7.05 0.07
C ASN A 9 9.53 8.00 -1.00
N LEU A 10 9.68 7.64 -2.29
CA LEU A 10 9.21 8.42 -3.43
C LEU A 10 7.68 8.65 -3.41
N LEU A 11 6.91 7.63 -3.02
CA LEU A 11 5.45 7.71 -3.00
C LEU A 11 4.89 8.35 -1.72
N GLY A 12 5.73 8.62 -0.71
CA GLY A 12 5.31 9.24 0.55
C GLY A 12 4.44 8.36 1.45
N PHE A 13 4.22 7.09 1.11
CA PHE A 13 3.41 6.18 1.91
C PHE A 13 4.19 5.53 3.06
N LYS A 14 3.70 5.68 4.28
CA LYS A 14 4.23 4.98 5.47
C LYS A 14 3.65 3.57 5.57
N ASP A 15 4.42 2.62 6.08
CA ASP A 15 3.99 1.24 6.36
C ASP A 15 3.42 0.43 5.17
N VAL A 16 3.65 0.85 3.93
CA VAL A 16 3.32 0.05 2.74
C VAL A 16 4.43 -0.93 2.37
N ILE A 17 4.02 -2.01 1.71
CA ILE A 17 4.83 -3.05 1.08
C ILE A 17 4.53 -3.01 -0.41
N ILE A 18 5.57 -2.95 -1.23
CA ILE A 18 5.43 -3.07 -2.69
C ILE A 18 5.29 -4.57 -2.99
N THR A 19 4.16 -4.97 -3.55
CA THR A 19 3.91 -6.38 -3.89
C THR A 19 4.22 -6.69 -5.34
N LYS A 20 4.06 -5.71 -6.23
CA LYS A 20 4.34 -5.86 -7.65
C LYS A 20 4.68 -4.53 -8.30
N VAL A 21 5.64 -4.55 -9.20
CA VAL A 21 5.95 -3.43 -10.11
C VAL A 21 5.86 -3.98 -11.52
N LEU A 22 5.04 -3.34 -12.36
CA LEU A 22 4.94 -3.64 -13.79
C LEU A 22 5.50 -2.47 -14.57
N ASP A 23 6.37 -2.77 -15.52
CA ASP A 23 6.95 -1.81 -16.45
C ASP A 23 6.41 -2.12 -17.85
N ASN A 24 5.28 -1.52 -18.18
CA ASN A 24 4.62 -1.66 -19.48
C ASN A 24 4.69 -0.30 -20.22
N VAL A 25 3.57 0.20 -20.74
CA VAL A 25 3.49 1.55 -21.33
C VAL A 25 3.65 2.63 -20.25
N CYS A 26 3.25 2.32 -19.01
CA CYS A 26 3.45 3.13 -17.82
C CYS A 26 3.90 2.24 -16.66
N TYR A 27 4.57 2.83 -15.67
CA TYR A 27 4.87 2.15 -14.41
C TYR A 27 3.58 1.95 -13.59
N GLU A 28 3.23 0.69 -13.32
CA GLU A 28 2.17 0.34 -12.38
C GLU A 28 2.76 -0.27 -11.12
N ILE A 29 2.54 0.40 -9.99
CA ILE A 29 3.06 -0.01 -8.69
C ILE A 29 1.90 -0.46 -7.82
N TYR A 30 1.94 -1.72 -7.41
CA TYR A 30 0.97 -2.31 -6.49
C TYR A 30 1.53 -2.26 -5.07
N LEU A 31 0.71 -1.72 -4.17
CA LEU A 31 1.04 -1.51 -2.77
C LEU A 31 0.03 -2.25 -1.90
N GLU A 32 0.53 -2.90 -0.86
CA GLU A 32 -0.28 -3.47 0.22
C GLU A 32 0.14 -2.91 1.57
N MET A 33 -0.82 -2.79 2.49
CA MET A 33 -0.56 -2.41 3.87
C MET A 33 -0.52 -3.65 4.75
N LYS A 34 0.40 -3.69 5.71
CA LYS A 34 0.38 -4.74 6.74
C LYS A 34 -0.94 -4.69 7.50
N LYS A 35 -1.62 -5.83 7.60
CA LYS A 35 -2.85 -5.97 8.38
C LYS A 35 -2.52 -5.73 9.86
N LYS A 36 -3.03 -4.65 10.42
CA LYS A 36 -2.95 -4.39 11.87
C LYS A 36 -4.17 -5.03 12.54
N PRO A 37 -4.02 -5.57 13.76
CA PRO A 37 -5.18 -5.95 14.57
C PRO A 37 -6.14 -4.76 14.67
N HIS A 38 -7.42 -5.04 14.52
CA HIS A 38 -8.49 -4.04 14.63
C HIS A 38 -9.70 -4.66 15.30
N THR A 39 -10.56 -3.80 15.83
CA THR A 39 -11.80 -4.22 16.48
C THR A 39 -12.85 -4.52 15.43
N CYS A 40 -13.44 -5.71 15.49
CA CYS A 40 -14.56 -6.07 14.63
C CYS A 40 -15.79 -5.20 15.02
N PRO A 41 -16.41 -4.46 14.07
CA PRO A 41 -17.56 -3.61 14.39
C PRO A 41 -18.83 -4.39 14.76
N ARG A 42 -18.86 -5.70 14.50
CA ARG A 42 -20.04 -6.56 14.79
C ARG A 42 -20.00 -7.22 16.16
N CYS A 43 -18.82 -7.65 16.61
CA CYS A 43 -18.68 -8.45 17.84
C CYS A 43 -17.61 -7.92 18.80
N ASN A 44 -16.99 -6.78 18.48
CA ASN A 44 -15.98 -6.10 19.30
C ASN A 44 -14.73 -6.93 19.64
N SER A 45 -14.57 -8.12 19.05
CA SER A 45 -13.34 -8.90 19.21
C SER A 45 -12.21 -8.32 18.39
N GLU A 46 -10.98 -8.49 18.89
CA GLU A 46 -9.79 -8.19 18.13
C GLU A 46 -9.65 -9.19 16.99
N THR A 47 -9.49 -8.68 15.78
CA THR A 47 -9.33 -9.50 14.59
C THR A 47 -8.28 -8.91 13.65
N ARG A 48 -7.66 -9.78 12.86
CA ARG A 48 -6.82 -9.38 11.71
C ARG A 48 -7.55 -9.60 10.39
N ARG A 49 -8.79 -10.10 10.43
CA ARG A 49 -9.60 -10.41 9.26
C ARG A 49 -10.23 -9.15 8.71
N VAL A 50 -9.81 -8.73 7.52
CA VAL A 50 -10.46 -7.68 6.76
C VAL A 50 -11.65 -8.31 6.02
N HIS A 51 -12.83 -7.69 6.11
CA HIS A 51 -14.04 -8.20 5.46
C HIS A 51 -13.97 -8.03 3.94
N ASP A 52 -13.62 -6.81 3.47
CA ASP A 52 -13.49 -6.48 2.06
C ASP A 52 -12.22 -5.70 1.79
N TYR A 53 -11.39 -6.20 0.88
CA TYR A 53 -10.30 -5.43 0.32
C TYR A 53 -10.84 -4.52 -0.76
N ARG A 54 -10.57 -3.21 -0.64
CA ARG A 54 -10.84 -2.24 -1.70
C ARG A 54 -9.55 -1.85 -2.38
N ILE A 55 -9.42 -2.18 -3.66
CA ILE A 55 -8.31 -1.70 -4.49
C ILE A 55 -8.61 -0.27 -4.92
N GLN A 56 -7.70 0.67 -4.64
CA GLN A 56 -7.84 2.07 -5.00
C GLN A 56 -6.68 2.51 -5.91
N ARG A 57 -7.01 2.99 -7.11
CA ARG A 57 -6.04 3.63 -8.00
C ARG A 57 -5.84 5.08 -7.54
N VAL A 58 -4.64 5.42 -7.12
CA VAL A 58 -4.27 6.79 -6.77
C VAL A 58 -3.76 7.48 -8.04
N LYS A 59 -4.54 8.41 -8.60
CA LYS A 59 -4.24 9.08 -9.88
C LYS A 59 -3.29 10.28 -9.75
N HIS A 60 -3.29 10.93 -8.59
CA HIS A 60 -2.53 12.16 -8.35
C HIS A 60 -1.70 11.99 -7.09
N LEU A 61 -0.56 11.33 -7.23
CA LEU A 61 0.50 11.48 -6.25
C LEU A 61 1.29 12.71 -6.67
N PRO A 62 1.29 13.81 -5.91
CA PRO A 62 2.30 14.83 -6.09
C PRO A 62 3.65 14.13 -5.86
N PHE A 63 4.37 13.88 -6.94
CA PHE A 63 5.73 13.37 -6.89
C PHE A 63 6.58 14.45 -6.20
N PHE A 64 6.74 14.32 -4.88
CA PHE A 64 7.66 15.16 -4.14
C PHE A 64 9.08 14.64 -4.39
N LEU A 65 9.65 14.99 -5.54
CA LEU A 65 11.09 15.03 -5.70
C LEU A 65 11.57 16.18 -4.81
N LYS A 66 12.16 15.84 -3.66
CA LYS A 66 12.86 16.78 -2.81
C LYS A 66 14.33 16.41 -2.78
#